data_AF-A0A643F2T4-F1
#
_entry.id   AF-A0A643F2T4-F1
#
_cell.length_a   1.000
_cell.length_b   1.000
_cell.length_c   1.000
_cell.angle_alpha   90.00
_cell.angle_beta   90.00
_cell.angle_gamma   90.00
#
_symmetry.space_group_name_H-M   'P 1'
#
loop_
_entity.id
_entity.type
_entity.pdbx_description
1 polymer ?
#
loop_
_entity_poly.entity_id
_entity_poly.type
_entity_poly.pdbx_seq_one_letter_code
_entity_poly.pdbx_strand_id
1 'polypeptide(L)'
;MSSGHETHDQAAHGSLKSYLIGLTLAIILTIVPFMLAMNGYFTPATTAAIVIGMAAVQIVVHLVYFLHLDPKSENGWNILALIFTVIILAIVLAGSIWVMHHLDTNMMPMYMSPEDARNLP
;
A
#
# COMPACT_ATOMS: atom_id res chain seq x y z
N MET A 1 46.39 30.46 26.84
CA MET A 1 46.38 29.01 26.54
C MET A 1 45.10 28.75 25.78
N SER A 2 45.23 28.34 24.52
CA SER A 2 44.14 28.06 23.60
C SER A 2 43.63 26.65 23.87
N SER A 3 42.39 26.54 24.33
CA SER A 3 41.61 25.31 24.48
C SER A 3 40.17 25.74 24.22
N GLY A 4 39.37 25.20 23.31
CA GLY A 4 39.43 24.08 22.40
C GLY A 4 38.02 24.10 21.78
N HIS A 5 37.94 24.15 20.45
CA HIS A 5 36.67 24.21 19.74
C HIS A 5 35.99 22.83 19.82
N GLU A 6 35.12 22.64 20.81
CA GLU A 6 34.23 21.47 20.85
C GLU A 6 33.02 21.74 19.97
N THR A 7 33.16 21.42 18.68
CA THR A 7 32.02 21.15 17.81
C THR A 7 31.22 20.01 18.43
N HIS A 8 30.08 20.36 19.03
CA HIS A 8 29.01 19.46 19.41
C HIS A 8 28.33 18.89 18.15
N ASP A 9 29.09 18.16 17.34
CA ASP A 9 28.62 17.28 16.28
C ASP A 9 28.50 15.88 16.87
N GLN A 10 27.38 15.55 17.52
CA GLN A 10 26.95 14.17 17.85
C GLN A 10 25.76 14.21 18.82
N ALA A 11 24.52 14.22 18.31
CA ALA A 11 23.30 13.69 18.97
C ALA A 11 21.98 14.13 18.30
N ALA A 12 21.93 14.35 16.97
CA ALA A 12 20.64 14.42 16.27
C ALA A 12 20.15 12.99 15.98
N HIS A 13 19.67 12.35 17.04
CA HIS A 13 19.00 11.06 17.08
C HIS A 13 17.92 10.94 15.99
N GLY A 14 18.11 10.04 15.01
CA GLY A 14 17.09 9.31 14.23
C GLY A 14 16.00 10.06 13.44
N SER A 15 15.67 11.31 13.75
CA SER A 15 14.38 11.90 13.40
C SER A 15 14.45 12.62 12.06
N LEU A 16 15.06 13.80 11.99
CA LEU A 16 14.96 14.66 10.79
C LEU A 16 15.54 14.03 9.51
N LYS A 17 16.71 13.40 9.58
CA LYS A 17 17.36 12.81 8.39
C LYS A 17 16.59 11.60 7.86
N SER A 18 16.06 10.75 8.75
CA SER A 18 15.24 9.59 8.38
C SER A 18 13.92 10.03 7.75
N TYR A 19 13.24 11.01 8.37
CA TYR A 19 12.01 11.60 7.83
C TYR A 19 12.22 12.23 6.45
N LEU A 20 13.32 12.98 6.25
CA LEU A 20 13.64 13.58 4.94
C LEU A 20 13.94 12.55 3.86
N ILE A 21 14.62 11.46 4.21
CA ILE A 21 14.86 10.33 3.29
C ILE A 21 13.55 9.64 2.94
N GLY A 22 12.73 9.31 3.94
CA GLY A 22 11.41 8.71 3.75
C GLY A 22 10.49 9.57 2.91
N LEU A 23 10.47 10.88 3.16
CA LEU A 23 9.71 11.87 2.39
C LEU A 23 10.17 11.91 0.92
N THR A 24 11.48 11.94 0.69
CA THR A 24 12.03 11.96 -0.68
C THR A 24 11.66 10.69 -1.43
N LEU A 25 11.81 9.51 -0.80
CA LEU A 25 11.37 8.24 -1.37
C LEU A 25 9.88 8.24 -1.67
N ALA A 26 9.05 8.68 -0.72
CA ALA A 26 7.60 8.68 -0.86
C ALA A 26 7.12 9.60 -2.00
N ILE A 27 7.77 10.75 -2.18
CA ILE A 27 7.49 11.67 -3.30
C ILE A 27 7.85 11.01 -4.63
N ILE A 28 9.05 10.46 -4.75
CA ILE A 28 9.51 9.80 -5.99
C ILE A 28 8.55 8.65 -6.35
N LEU A 29 8.23 7.81 -5.37
CA LEU A 29 7.37 6.65 -5.55
C LEU A 29 5.91 7.02 -5.83
N THR A 30 5.51 8.28 -5.62
CA THR A 30 4.18 8.80 -6.00
C THR A 30 4.22 9.42 -7.40
N ILE A 31 5.27 10.16 -7.74
CA ILE A 31 5.39 10.83 -9.05
C ILE A 31 5.50 9.80 -10.17
N VAL A 32 6.30 8.74 -9.99
CA VAL A 32 6.50 7.69 -11.01
C VAL A 32 5.17 7.02 -11.44
N PRO A 33 4.31 6.50 -10.54
CA PRO A 33 3.02 5.93 -10.94
C PRO A 33 2.11 6.94 -11.61
N PHE A 34 2.12 8.20 -11.14
CA PHE A 34 1.27 9.24 -11.70
C PHE A 34 1.67 9.60 -13.13
N MET A 35 2.97 9.73 -13.38
CA MET A 35 3.51 9.93 -14.73
C MET A 35 3.26 8.73 -15.64
N LEU A 36 3.37 7.50 -15.11
CA LEU A 36 3.08 6.28 -15.85
C LEU A 36 1.61 6.23 -16.31
N ALA A 37 0.69 6.56 -15.41
CA ALA A 37 -0.74 6.58 -15.68
C ALA A 37 -1.16 7.70 -16.64
N MET A 38 -0.53 8.88 -16.57
CA MET A 38 -0.89 10.03 -17.41
C MET A 38 -0.35 9.92 -18.84
N ASN A 39 0.84 9.35 -19.02
CA ASN A 39 1.49 9.27 -20.33
C ASN A 39 1.08 8.03 -21.15
N GLY A 40 0.43 7.04 -20.52
CA GLY A 40 -0.13 5.88 -21.23
C GLY A 40 0.91 4.98 -21.93
N TYR A 41 2.11 4.84 -21.37
CA TYR A 41 3.21 4.06 -21.98
C TYR A 41 2.90 2.56 -22.14
N PHE A 42 2.00 2.01 -21.33
CA PHE A 42 1.66 0.58 -21.31
C PHE A 42 0.15 0.35 -21.40
N THR A 43 -0.26 -0.90 -21.63
CA THR A 43 -1.68 -1.29 -21.55
C THR A 43 -2.26 -0.94 -20.17
N PRO A 44 -3.57 -0.66 -20.06
CA PRO A 44 -4.20 -0.34 -18.78
C PRO A 44 -3.96 -1.39 -17.69
N ALA A 45 -3.98 -2.68 -18.07
CA ALA A 45 -3.73 -3.78 -17.14
C ALA A 45 -2.28 -3.81 -16.64
N THR A 46 -1.30 -3.61 -17.52
CA THR A 46 0.12 -3.53 -17.14
C THR A 46 0.40 -2.32 -16.27
N THR A 47 -0.14 -1.15 -16.63
CA THR A 47 -0.03 0.08 -15.84
C THR A 47 -0.63 -0.12 -14.45
N ALA A 48 -1.82 -0.73 -14.35
CA ALA A 48 -2.46 -1.02 -13.07
C ALA A 48 -1.61 -1.96 -12.20
N ALA A 49 -1.05 -3.03 -12.77
CA ALA A 49 -0.18 -3.95 -12.03
C ALA A 49 1.06 -3.25 -11.46
N ILE A 50 1.71 -2.40 -12.26
CA ILE A 50 2.89 -1.62 -11.83
C ILE A 50 2.53 -0.63 -10.73
N VAL A 51 1.42 0.10 -10.89
CA VAL A 51 0.94 1.07 -9.89
C VAL A 51 0.61 0.38 -8.56
N ILE A 52 -0.07 -0.78 -8.60
CA ILE A 52 -0.37 -1.58 -7.40
C ILE A 52 0.93 -2.04 -6.73
N GLY A 53 1.91 -2.51 -7.51
CA GLY A 53 3.22 -2.90 -6.97
C GLY A 53 3.93 -1.73 -6.28
N MET A 54 3.95 -0.55 -6.89
CA MET A 54 4.53 0.65 -6.26
C MET A 54 3.75 1.11 -5.03
N ALA A 55 2.42 0.97 -5.02
CA ALA A 55 1.61 1.25 -3.84
C ALA A 55 1.96 0.33 -2.67
N ALA A 56 2.23 -0.96 -2.92
CA ALA A 56 2.70 -1.87 -1.88
C ALA A 56 4.06 -1.44 -1.31
N VAL A 57 5.01 -1.04 -2.17
CA VAL A 57 6.31 -0.51 -1.74
C VAL A 57 6.13 0.80 -0.95
N GLN A 58 5.17 1.65 -1.33
CA GLN A 58 4.86 2.90 -0.62
C GLN A 58 4.42 2.66 0.82
N ILE A 59 3.62 1.60 1.06
CA ILE A 59 3.22 1.19 2.41
C ILE A 59 4.46 0.84 3.23
N VAL A 60 5.40 0.06 2.66
CA VAL A 60 6.64 -0.32 3.36
C VAL A 60 7.49 0.91 3.72
N VAL A 61 7.63 1.88 2.81
CA VAL A 61 8.34 3.15 3.08
C VAL A 61 7.71 3.89 4.25
N HIS A 62 6.37 3.95 4.34
CA HIS A 62 5.68 4.59 5.45
C HIS A 62 5.88 3.88 6.78
N LEU A 63 5.79 2.55 6.78
CA LEU A 63 6.00 1.74 7.98
C LEU A 63 7.43 1.87 8.52
N VAL A 64 8.43 1.95 7.64
CA VAL A 64 9.84 2.03 8.05
C VAL A 64 10.23 3.46 8.45
N TYR A 65 9.99 4.46 7.59
CA TYR A 65 10.54 5.81 7.79
C TYR A 65 9.63 6.73 8.60
N PHE A 66 8.31 6.53 8.58
CA PHE A 66 7.38 7.41 9.29
C PHE A 66 6.94 6.81 10.62
N LEU A 67 6.54 5.54 10.60
CA LEU A 67 6.12 4.82 11.81
C LEU A 67 7.31 4.34 12.65
N HIS A 68 8.55 4.44 12.14
CA HIS A 68 9.78 3.99 12.79
C HIS A 68 9.59 2.61 13.44
N LEU A 69 9.04 1.68 12.67
CA LEU A 69 8.78 0.34 13.17
C LEU A 69 10.12 -0.35 13.46
N ASP A 70 10.54 -0.31 14.72
CA ASP A 70 11.86 -0.77 15.12
C ASP A 70 11.89 -2.30 15.13
N PRO A 71 12.73 -2.97 14.34
CA PRO A 71 12.87 -4.43 14.36
C PRO A 71 13.35 -4.99 15.70
N LYS A 72 13.88 -4.09 16.54
CA LYS A 72 14.39 -4.36 17.88
C LYS A 72 13.39 -4.04 18.99
N SER A 73 12.25 -3.41 18.65
CA SER A 73 11.18 -3.13 19.60
C SER A 73 10.57 -4.45 20.07
N GLU A 74 10.51 -4.62 21.40
CA GLU A 74 9.93 -5.78 22.08
C GLU A 74 10.37 -7.13 21.47
N ASN A 75 11.66 -7.39 21.24
CA ASN A 75 12.16 -8.66 20.68
C ASN A 75 11.49 -9.13 19.37
N GLY A 76 10.95 -8.21 18.56
CA GLY A 76 10.28 -8.54 17.29
C GLY A 76 8.79 -8.88 17.39
N TRP A 77 8.18 -8.75 18.58
CA TRP A 77 6.74 -8.96 18.76
C TRP A 77 5.89 -7.98 17.94
N ASN A 78 6.34 -6.74 17.77
CA ASN A 78 5.66 -5.74 16.94
C ASN A 78 5.71 -6.09 15.44
N ILE A 79 6.83 -6.65 14.96
CA ILE A 79 6.93 -7.17 13.58
C ILE A 79 5.99 -8.36 13.39
N LEU A 80 5.94 -9.28 14.36
CA LEU A 80 5.04 -10.43 14.29
C LEU A 80 3.57 -9.98 14.25
N ALA A 81 3.18 -9.02 15.09
CA ALA A 81 1.85 -8.44 15.09
C ALA A 81 1.53 -7.77 13.75
N LEU A 82 2.47 -7.02 13.16
CA LEU A 82 2.28 -6.38 11.86
C LEU A 82 2.10 -7.40 10.73
N ILE A 83 2.93 -8.44 10.66
CA ILE A 83 2.79 -9.51 9.66
C ILE A 83 1.43 -10.19 9.81
N PHE A 84 1.01 -10.47 11.05
CA PHE A 84 -0.30 -11.04 11.33
C PHE A 84 -1.44 -10.15 10.84
N THR A 85 -1.38 -8.84 11.10
CA THR A 85 -2.35 -7.86 10.59
C THR A 85 -2.38 -7.83 9.06
N VAL A 86 -1.21 -7.84 8.40
CA VAL A 86 -1.12 -7.85 6.93
C VAL A 86 -1.74 -9.13 6.34
N ILE A 87 -1.51 -10.29 6.95
CA ILE A 87 -2.11 -11.56 6.52
C ILE A 87 -3.63 -11.51 6.66
N ILE A 88 -4.15 -11.05 7.81
CA ILE A 88 -5.60 -10.89 8.00
C ILE A 88 -6.17 -9.95 6.95
N LEU A 89 -5.53 -8.80 6.72
CA LEU A 89 -5.97 -7.81 5.75
C LEU A 89 -5.99 -8.40 4.34
N ALA A 90 -4.98 -9.18 3.95
CA ALA A 90 -4.93 -9.87 2.67
C ALA A 90 -6.08 -10.89 2.52
N ILE A 91 -6.34 -11.69 3.55
CA ILE A 91 -7.45 -12.67 3.57
C ILE A 91 -8.79 -11.96 3.46
N VAL A 92 -9.01 -10.90 4.25
CA VAL A 92 -10.26 -10.14 4.25
C VAL A 92 -10.50 -9.47 2.90
N LEU A 93 -9.49 -8.81 2.32
CA LEU A 93 -9.64 -8.16 1.02
C LEU A 93 -9.85 -9.18 -0.11
N ALA A 94 -9.00 -10.20 -0.19
CA ALA A 94 -9.12 -11.24 -1.22
C ALA A 94 -10.46 -11.99 -1.08
N GLY A 95 -10.84 -12.35 0.15
CA GLY A 95 -12.12 -12.97 0.46
C GLY A 95 -13.31 -12.08 0.12
N SER A 96 -13.26 -10.78 0.42
CA SER A 96 -14.35 -9.85 0.11
C SER A 96 -14.54 -9.70 -1.40
N ILE A 97 -13.45 -9.53 -2.15
CA ILE A 97 -13.48 -9.42 -3.61
C ILE A 97 -14.01 -10.73 -4.21
N TRP A 98 -13.52 -11.88 -3.74
CA TRP A 98 -13.98 -13.19 -4.20
C TRP A 98 -15.46 -13.43 -3.90
N VAL A 99 -15.91 -13.15 -2.67
CA VAL A 99 -17.32 -13.31 -2.28
C VAL A 99 -18.22 -12.41 -3.14
N MET A 100 -17.86 -11.14 -3.35
CA MET A 100 -18.66 -10.25 -4.18
C MET A 100 -18.74 -10.72 -5.63
N HIS A 101 -17.61 -11.14 -6.24
CA HIS A 101 -17.63 -11.70 -7.59
C HIS A 101 -18.41 -13.02 -7.68
N HIS A 102 -18.31 -13.88 -6.67
CA HIS A 102 -19.02 -15.14 -6.62
C HIS A 102 -20.52 -14.91 -6.47
N LEU A 103 -20.95 -14.02 -5.59
CA LEU A 103 -22.35 -13.67 -5.42
C LEU A 103 -22.90 -13.01 -6.68
N ASP A 104 -22.19 -12.06 -7.30
CA ASP A 104 -22.62 -11.45 -8.56
C ASP A 104 -22.85 -12.52 -9.64
N THR A 105 -21.88 -13.42 -9.85
CA THR A 105 -21.98 -14.50 -10.85
C THR A 105 -23.11 -15.49 -10.55
N ASN A 106 -23.33 -15.85 -9.28
CA ASN A 106 -24.31 -16.87 -8.88
C ASN A 106 -25.70 -16.31 -8.55
N MET A 107 -25.82 -15.00 -8.39
CA MET A 107 -27.08 -14.31 -8.09
C MET A 107 -27.57 -13.45 -9.24
N MET A 108 -26.91 -13.43 -10.42
CA MET A 108 -27.50 -12.86 -11.63
C MET A 108 -28.88 -13.51 -11.83
N PRO A 109 -29.99 -12.79 -11.54
CA PRO A 109 -31.31 -13.33 -11.76
C PRO A 109 -31.41 -13.57 -13.27
N MET A 110 -32.07 -14.66 -13.67
CA MET A 110 -32.70 -14.70 -14.99
C MET A 110 -33.43 -13.36 -15.15
N TYR A 111 -32.89 -12.48 -15.98
CA TYR A 111 -33.59 -11.27 -16.40
C TYR A 111 -34.77 -11.81 -17.18
N MET A 112 -35.91 -12.02 -16.51
CA MET A 112 -37.16 -12.24 -17.19
C MET A 112 -37.37 -10.98 -18.03
N SER A 113 -37.11 -11.09 -19.32
CA SER A 113 -37.35 -9.99 -20.25
C SER A 113 -38.85 -9.65 -20.13
N PRO A 114 -39.27 -8.38 -20.25
CA PRO A 114 -40.68 -7.99 -20.29
C PRO A 114 -41.51 -8.73 -21.37
N GLU A 115 -40.83 -9.42 -22.28
CA GLU A 115 -41.39 -10.26 -23.33
C GLU A 115 -41.71 -11.69 -22.84
N ASP A 116 -40.89 -12.25 -21.94
CA ASP A 116 -41.11 -13.57 -21.34
C ASP A 116 -42.25 -13.54 -20.30
N ALA A 117 -42.39 -12.43 -19.57
CA ALA A 117 -43.49 -12.21 -18.62
C ALA A 117 -44.86 -12.00 -19.30
N ARG A 118 -44.88 -11.64 -20.58
CA ARG A 118 -46.09 -11.35 -21.36
C ARG A 118 -46.70 -12.59 -22.00
N ASN A 119 -45.91 -13.65 -22.19
CA ASN A 119 -46.33 -14.92 -22.78
C ASN A 119 -46.60 -16.01 -21.73
N LEU A 120 -46.91 -15.63 -20.49
CA LEU A 120 -47.43 -16.56 -19.49
C LEU A 120 -48.87 -16.97 -19.91
N PRO A 121 -49.21 -18.29 -19.91
CA PRO A 121 -50.51 -18.79 -20.33
C PRO A 121 -51.66 -18.36 -19.39
#